data_AF-A0A258G346-F1
#
_entry.id   AF-A0A258G346-F1
#
_cell.length_a   1.000
_cell.length_b   1.000
_cell.length_c   1.000
_cell.angle_alpha   90.00
_cell.angle_beta   90.00
_cell.angle_gamma   90.00
#
_symmetry.space_group_name_H-M   'P 1'
#
loop_
_entity.id
_entity.type
_entity.pdbx_description
1 polymer ?
#
loop_
_entity_poly.entity_id
_entity_poly.type
_entity_poly.pdbx_seq_one_letter_code
_entity_poly.pdbx_strand_id
1 'polypeptide(L)'
;MPAISRQGQCAGLPCPTRFPAARTAGGRTGRYCAVRFTAHRQPHFGYAVSLMEVGRHQLPTACQPFARYPASGSDAMTYERLMQEHDRIDHHLDRMTYLIQQENEDAVGATLILSDLADELRLHLAHEDSLMYRPMVAAHRPAFIKTADDFCRQFETLRCDWDRYLVEWTTGIIRADWVGFRASTLIIIERLKARVRAENDLLYAAALQAGAITLRETVNA
;
A
#
# COMPACT_ATOMS: atom_id res chain seq x y z
N MET A 1 8.84 35.62 42.13
CA MET A 1 8.54 34.26 41.60
C MET A 1 7.57 34.41 40.44
N PRO A 2 7.99 34.19 39.18
CA PRO A 2 7.15 34.48 38.03
C PRO A 2 6.32 33.26 37.59
N ALA A 3 5.09 33.53 37.16
CA ALA A 3 4.17 32.58 36.54
C ALA A 3 4.60 32.31 35.09
N ILE A 4 4.74 31.03 34.73
CA ILE A 4 5.00 30.59 33.35
C ILE A 4 3.66 30.19 32.73
N SER A 5 3.16 31.07 31.86
CA SER A 5 2.04 30.81 30.96
C SER A 5 2.52 29.99 29.77
N ARG A 6 1.95 28.80 29.54
CA ARG A 6 2.21 27.99 28.33
C ARG A 6 1.02 28.11 27.38
N GLN A 7 1.13 29.02 26.42
CA GLN A 7 0.38 28.96 25.17
C GLN A 7 1.15 28.07 24.20
N GLY A 8 0.65 26.87 23.92
CA GLY A 8 1.14 26.02 22.83
C GLY A 8 0.33 26.31 21.58
N GLN A 9 0.84 27.20 20.72
CA GLN A 9 0.38 27.35 19.34
C GLN A 9 0.85 26.12 18.54
N CYS A 10 -0.08 25.28 18.09
CA CYS A 10 0.19 24.33 17.02
C CYS A 10 0.14 25.11 15.69
N ALA A 11 1.31 25.58 15.24
CA ALA A 11 1.51 26.08 13.90
C ALA A 11 1.27 24.94 12.89
N GLY A 12 0.55 25.27 11.83
CA GLY A 12 0.06 24.35 10.82
C GLY A 12 1.16 23.63 10.04
N LEU A 13 0.96 22.32 9.86
CA LEU A 13 1.54 21.57 8.77
C LEU A 13 0.53 21.59 7.60
N PRO A 14 0.94 21.94 6.38
CA PRO A 14 0.07 21.87 5.21
C PRO A 14 -0.24 20.40 4.89
N CYS A 15 -1.53 20.12 4.76
CA CYS A 15 -2.06 18.87 4.20
C CYS A 15 -1.49 18.70 2.78
N PRO A 16 -0.87 17.55 2.42
CA PRO A 16 -0.40 17.34 1.07
C PRO A 16 -1.58 17.31 0.11
N THR A 17 -1.43 18.11 -0.93
CA THR A 17 -2.40 18.46 -1.95
C THR A 17 -3.08 17.25 -2.58
N ARG A 18 -4.41 17.36 -2.65
CA ARG A 18 -5.29 16.69 -3.61
C ARG A 18 -4.62 16.56 -4.98
N PHE A 19 -4.74 15.38 -5.59
CA PHE A 19 -4.47 15.15 -7.01
C PHE A 19 -4.96 16.36 -7.84
N PRO A 20 -4.15 16.89 -8.78
CA PRO A 20 -4.67 17.86 -9.73
C PRO A 20 -5.78 17.19 -10.52
N ALA A 21 -7.01 17.67 -10.36
CA ALA A 21 -8.14 17.21 -11.14
C ALA A 21 -7.80 17.41 -12.63
N ALA A 22 -7.83 16.32 -13.40
CA ALA A 22 -7.78 16.37 -14.85
C ALA A 22 -8.80 17.42 -15.33
N ARG A 23 -8.34 18.39 -16.12
CA ARG A 23 -9.20 19.44 -16.68
C ARG A 23 -10.24 18.79 -17.60
N THR A 24 -11.46 18.63 -17.09
CA THR A 24 -12.63 18.49 -17.95
C THR A 24 -13.17 19.89 -18.23
N ALA A 25 -13.18 20.26 -19.51
CA ALA A 25 -13.92 21.42 -19.97
C ALA A 25 -15.43 21.13 -19.80
N GLY A 26 -16.15 22.04 -19.13
CA GLY A 26 -17.61 22.03 -19.09
C GLY A 26 -18.18 22.03 -17.67
N GLY A 27 -18.55 23.20 -17.17
CA GLY A 27 -19.14 23.36 -15.84
C GLY A 27 -20.54 22.76 -15.70
N ARG A 28 -20.82 22.19 -14.53
CA ARG A 28 -22.05 22.42 -13.76
C ARG A 28 -21.90 21.92 -12.31
N THR A 29 -22.60 22.65 -11.46
CA THR A 29 -22.69 22.61 -9.99
C THR A 29 -23.00 21.25 -9.36
N GLY A 30 -22.29 20.97 -8.26
CA GLY A 30 -22.65 20.22 -7.05
C GLY A 30 -23.73 19.13 -7.09
N ARG A 31 -23.32 17.90 -6.71
CA ARG A 31 -23.96 17.01 -5.71
C ARG A 31 -23.08 15.77 -5.53
N TYR A 32 -22.85 15.37 -4.28
CA TYR A 32 -22.25 14.08 -3.93
C TYR A 32 -23.11 12.96 -4.54
N CYS A 33 -22.56 12.20 -5.47
CA CYS A 33 -23.20 11.01 -6.03
C CYS A 33 -22.58 9.79 -5.37
N ALA A 34 -23.36 9.08 -4.56
CA ALA A 34 -23.11 7.69 -4.22
C ALA A 34 -23.19 6.89 -5.52
N VAL A 35 -22.06 6.42 -6.05
CA VAL A 35 -22.05 5.60 -7.25
C VAL A 35 -22.20 4.14 -6.84
N ARG A 36 -23.44 3.64 -6.92
CA ARG A 36 -23.70 2.22 -7.16
C ARG A 36 -23.29 1.92 -8.60
N PHE A 37 -22.31 1.04 -8.80
CA PHE A 37 -22.06 0.46 -10.11
C PHE A 37 -22.80 -0.88 -10.24
N THR A 38 -23.80 -0.88 -11.12
CA THR A 38 -24.36 -2.09 -11.72
C THR A 38 -23.34 -2.69 -12.69
N ALA A 39 -23.02 -3.97 -12.49
CA ALA A 39 -22.10 -4.73 -13.31
C ALA A 39 -22.66 -4.94 -14.72
N HIS A 40 -21.95 -4.46 -15.75
CA HIS A 40 -22.10 -4.96 -17.11
C HIS A 40 -20.88 -5.83 -17.46
N ARG A 41 -21.15 -7.13 -17.62
CA ARG A 41 -20.22 -8.15 -18.11
C ARG A 41 -19.78 -7.87 -19.54
N GLN A 42 -18.50 -8.05 -19.82
CA GLN A 42 -17.99 -8.90 -20.91
C GLN A 42 -16.57 -9.44 -20.55
N PRO A 43 -16.12 -10.54 -21.15
CA PRO A 43 -15.69 -11.74 -20.40
C PRO A 43 -14.18 -11.92 -20.25
N HIS A 44 -13.83 -12.91 -19.42
CA HIS A 44 -12.49 -13.43 -19.07
C HIS A 44 -11.80 -12.71 -17.91
N PHE A 45 -12.28 -12.96 -16.69
CA PHE A 45 -11.48 -13.49 -15.57
C PHE A 45 -12.46 -13.80 -14.44
N GLY A 46 -12.63 -15.09 -14.12
CA GLY A 46 -13.54 -15.56 -13.07
C GLY A 46 -13.01 -15.19 -11.69
N TYR A 47 -13.86 -14.82 -10.74
CA TYR A 47 -14.56 -15.72 -9.83
C TYR A 47 -15.32 -14.91 -8.77
N ALA A 48 -16.52 -15.36 -8.42
CA ALA A 48 -17.29 -14.89 -7.27
C ALA A 48 -17.25 -15.96 -6.19
N VAL A 49 -16.98 -15.59 -4.93
CA VAL A 49 -17.34 -16.42 -3.77
C VAL A 49 -17.78 -15.54 -2.60
N SER A 50 -19.02 -15.77 -2.19
CA SER A 50 -19.68 -15.31 -0.98
C SER A 50 -19.16 -16.08 0.24
N LEU A 51 -18.99 -15.44 1.40
CA LEU A 51 -18.79 -16.14 2.67
C LEU A 51 -19.49 -15.41 3.83
N MET A 52 -20.49 -16.08 4.37
CA MET A 52 -21.15 -15.78 5.65
C MET A 52 -20.22 -16.04 6.85
N GLU A 53 -20.54 -15.33 7.92
CA GLU A 53 -19.79 -15.14 9.17
C GLU A 53 -19.70 -16.37 10.08
N VAL A 54 -18.57 -16.47 10.79
CA VAL A 54 -18.48 -17.05 12.13
C VAL A 54 -17.67 -16.07 12.98
N GLY A 55 -18.19 -15.74 14.17
CA GLY A 55 -17.79 -14.62 15.03
C GLY A 55 -16.28 -14.44 15.20
N ARG A 56 -15.81 -13.21 14.95
CA ARG A 56 -14.41 -12.80 15.09
C ARG A 56 -14.34 -11.47 15.81
N HIS A 57 -13.38 -11.35 16.73
CA HIS A 57 -12.79 -10.04 16.98
C HIS A 57 -12.34 -9.49 15.63
N GLN A 58 -13.02 -8.42 15.20
CA GLN A 58 -12.83 -7.83 13.89
C GLN A 58 -11.40 -7.30 13.83
N LEU A 59 -10.64 -7.70 12.80
CA LEU A 59 -9.44 -6.94 12.44
C LEU A 59 -9.86 -5.47 12.23
N PRO A 60 -9.02 -4.50 12.61
CA PRO A 60 -9.27 -3.10 12.31
C PRO A 60 -9.56 -2.95 10.82
N THR A 61 -10.57 -2.15 10.46
CA THR A 61 -11.04 -2.01 9.07
C THR A 61 -9.93 -1.55 8.10
N ALA A 62 -8.87 -0.92 8.63
CA ALA A 62 -7.69 -0.47 7.90
C ALA A 62 -6.64 -1.57 7.61
N CYS A 63 -6.72 -2.74 8.26
CA CYS A 63 -5.86 -3.88 7.98
C CYS A 63 -6.66 -5.04 7.35
N GLN A 64 -7.73 -4.75 6.58
CA GLN A 64 -8.43 -5.81 5.88
C GLN A 64 -7.54 -6.38 4.75
N PRO A 65 -7.57 -7.71 4.55
CA PRO A 65 -6.73 -8.38 3.56
C PRO A 65 -7.05 -7.91 2.15
N PHE A 66 -6.01 -7.65 1.34
CA PHE A 66 -6.10 -7.85 -0.11
C PHE A 66 -6.62 -9.27 -0.35
N ALA A 67 -7.52 -9.45 -1.32
CA ALA A 67 -8.30 -10.67 -1.57
C ALA A 67 -7.62 -11.99 -1.13
N ARG A 68 -8.38 -12.90 -0.49
CA ARG A 68 -7.89 -14.19 0.03
C ARG A 68 -7.15 -14.99 -1.07
N TYR A 69 -5.83 -15.08 -0.97
CA TYR A 69 -5.02 -16.05 -1.72
C TYR A 69 -4.50 -17.14 -0.78
N PRO A 70 -4.50 -18.42 -1.20
CA PRO A 70 -3.87 -19.47 -0.41
C PRO A 70 -2.35 -19.25 -0.41
N ALA A 71 -1.75 -19.23 0.79
CA ALA A 71 -0.31 -19.29 0.94
C ALA A 71 0.17 -20.63 0.39
N SER A 72 1.05 -20.61 -0.62
CA SER A 72 1.74 -21.80 -1.10
C SER A 72 3.04 -21.95 -0.32
N GLY A 73 3.27 -23.14 0.24
CA GLY A 73 4.58 -23.58 0.75
C GLY A 73 4.95 -23.07 2.14
N SER A 74 5.18 -24.02 3.05
CA SER A 74 5.75 -23.82 4.38
C SER A 74 7.23 -23.44 4.29
N ASP A 75 7.53 -22.20 3.93
CA ASP A 75 8.78 -21.55 4.36
C ASP A 75 8.45 -20.66 5.56
N ALA A 76 9.15 -20.88 6.67
CA ALA A 76 9.03 -20.01 7.82
C ALA A 76 9.46 -18.60 7.38
N MET A 77 8.55 -17.65 7.45
CA MET A 77 8.81 -16.30 6.96
C MET A 77 9.58 -15.47 7.97
N THR A 78 10.61 -14.81 7.45
CA THR A 78 11.67 -14.21 8.24
C THR A 78 11.80 -12.74 7.93
N TYR A 79 12.42 -12.01 8.86
CA TYR A 79 12.90 -10.67 8.59
C TYR A 79 13.75 -10.62 7.30
N GLU A 80 14.65 -11.60 7.10
CA GLU A 80 15.46 -11.69 5.88
C GLU A 80 14.62 -11.76 4.59
N ARG A 81 13.55 -12.56 4.56
CA ARG A 81 12.66 -12.64 3.39
C ARG A 81 11.89 -11.35 3.14
N LEU A 82 11.40 -10.70 4.20
CA LEU A 82 10.73 -9.39 4.10
C LEU A 82 11.69 -8.31 3.56
N MET A 83 12.96 -8.34 3.98
CA MET A 83 13.98 -7.46 3.42
C MET A 83 14.25 -7.75 1.94
N GLN A 84 14.31 -9.02 1.54
CA GLN A 84 14.46 -9.39 0.12
C GLN A 84 13.27 -8.94 -0.74
N GLU A 85 12.05 -8.95 -0.18
CA GLU A 85 10.85 -8.39 -0.84
C GLU A 85 10.98 -6.88 -1.01
N HIS A 86 11.41 -6.17 0.03
CA HIS A 86 11.69 -4.73 -0.06
C HIS A 86 12.76 -4.39 -1.10
N ASP A 87 13.84 -5.17 -1.17
CA ASP A 87 14.88 -4.98 -2.20
C ASP A 87 14.31 -5.11 -3.62
N ARG A 88 13.37 -6.04 -3.85
CA ARG A 88 12.69 -6.19 -5.14
C ARG A 88 11.74 -5.02 -5.42
N ILE A 89 10.98 -4.58 -4.43
CA ILE A 89 10.13 -3.38 -4.55
C ILE A 89 10.97 -2.17 -4.93
N ASP A 90 12.05 -1.90 -4.20
CA ASP A 90 12.96 -0.78 -4.46
C ASP A 90 13.58 -0.86 -5.86
N HIS A 91 13.96 -2.07 -6.30
CA HIS A 91 14.45 -2.27 -7.67
C HIS A 91 13.42 -1.85 -8.74
N HIS A 92 12.14 -2.19 -8.57
CA HIS A 92 11.09 -1.75 -9.49
C HIS A 92 10.84 -0.24 -9.43
N LEU A 93 10.89 0.36 -8.24
CA LEU A 93 10.75 1.80 -8.06
C LEU A 93 11.89 2.57 -8.74
N ASP A 94 13.12 2.08 -8.65
CA ASP A 94 14.28 2.68 -9.30
C ASP A 94 14.25 2.51 -10.82
N ARG A 95 13.83 1.33 -11.31
CA ARG A 95 13.60 1.11 -12.75
C ARG A 95 12.53 2.06 -13.30
N MET A 96 11.42 2.23 -12.59
CA MET A 96 10.37 3.17 -12.97
C MET A 96 10.91 4.61 -12.97
N THR A 97 11.61 5.01 -11.90
CA THR A 97 12.21 6.34 -11.77
C THR A 97 13.15 6.65 -12.93
N TYR A 98 14.01 5.70 -13.29
CA TYR A 98 14.91 5.84 -14.42
C TYR A 98 14.15 6.01 -15.74
N LEU A 99 13.12 5.20 -15.97
CA LEU A 99 12.32 5.23 -17.20
C LEU A 99 11.59 6.57 -17.35
N ILE A 100 10.93 7.06 -16.28
CA ILE A 100 10.20 8.34 -16.31
C ILE A 100 11.12 9.57 -16.31
N GLN A 101 12.44 9.42 -16.17
CA GLN A 101 13.40 10.51 -16.33
C GLN A 101 13.86 10.68 -17.78
N GLN A 102 13.66 9.67 -18.63
CA GLN A 102 14.03 9.74 -20.04
C GLN A 102 13.17 10.78 -20.79
N GLU A 103 13.74 11.36 -21.85
CA GLU A 103 13.05 12.33 -22.70
C GLU A 103 11.96 11.67 -23.55
N ASN A 104 12.23 10.46 -24.04
CA ASN A 104 11.29 9.71 -24.88
C ASN A 104 10.24 9.02 -24.02
N GLU A 105 8.99 9.05 -24.48
CA GLU A 105 7.93 8.26 -23.86
C GLU A 105 8.15 6.77 -24.10
N ASP A 106 7.93 5.96 -23.06
CA ASP A 106 7.85 4.50 -23.16
C ASP A 106 6.67 3.99 -22.33
N ALA A 107 5.47 4.18 -22.87
CA ALA A 107 4.25 3.78 -22.19
C ALA A 107 4.14 2.26 -21.99
N VAL A 108 4.74 1.45 -22.88
CA VAL A 108 4.70 -0.01 -22.78
C VAL A 108 5.65 -0.47 -21.68
N GLY A 109 6.90 0.01 -21.67
CA GLY A 109 7.86 -0.28 -20.61
C GLY A 109 7.35 0.18 -19.24
N ALA A 110 6.75 1.37 -19.15
CA ALA A 110 6.13 1.85 -17.92
C ALA A 110 5.00 0.92 -17.44
N THR A 111 4.13 0.46 -18.34
CA THR A 111 3.05 -0.47 -17.98
C THR A 111 3.59 -1.79 -17.42
N LEU A 112 4.63 -2.35 -18.05
CA LEU A 112 5.23 -3.60 -17.60
C LEU A 112 5.83 -3.46 -16.20
N ILE A 113 6.60 -2.39 -15.95
CA ILE A 113 7.18 -2.14 -14.63
C ILE A 113 6.08 -1.92 -13.58
N LEU A 114 4.98 -1.24 -13.92
CA LEU A 114 3.85 -1.07 -13.00
C LEU A 114 3.16 -2.41 -12.66
N SER A 115 3.00 -3.29 -13.65
CA SER A 115 2.43 -4.61 -13.43
C SER A 115 3.30 -5.43 -12.47
N ASP A 116 4.62 -5.48 -12.73
CA ASP A 116 5.57 -6.20 -11.88
C ASP A 116 5.56 -5.65 -10.45
N LEU A 117 5.61 -4.33 -10.29
CA LEU A 117 5.56 -3.67 -8.97
C LEU A 117 4.24 -3.94 -8.24
N ALA A 118 3.11 -3.92 -8.95
CA ALA A 118 1.80 -4.22 -8.37
C ALA A 118 1.72 -5.66 -7.86
N ASP A 119 2.28 -6.61 -8.60
CA ASP A 119 2.33 -8.00 -8.17
C ASP A 119 3.25 -8.21 -6.97
N GLU A 120 4.44 -7.59 -6.96
CA GLU A 120 5.35 -7.66 -5.82
C GLU A 120 4.73 -7.05 -4.56
N LEU A 121 4.13 -5.85 -4.66
CA LEU A 121 3.44 -5.22 -3.54
C LEU A 121 2.26 -6.07 -3.03
N ARG A 122 1.49 -6.68 -3.94
CA ARG A 122 0.37 -7.55 -3.57
C ARG A 122 0.86 -8.78 -2.80
N LEU A 123 1.94 -9.41 -3.27
CA LEU A 123 2.54 -10.57 -2.62
C LEU A 123 3.07 -10.20 -1.23
N HIS A 124 3.83 -9.12 -1.17
CA HIS A 124 4.41 -8.58 0.05
C HIS A 124 3.35 -8.30 1.13
N LEU A 125 2.29 -7.55 0.79
CA LEU A 125 1.20 -7.24 1.71
C LEU A 125 0.45 -8.49 2.20
N ALA A 126 0.33 -9.52 1.35
CA ALA A 126 -0.28 -10.78 1.74
C ALA A 126 0.58 -11.54 2.77
N HIS A 127 1.91 -11.46 2.65
CA HIS A 127 2.81 -11.99 3.66
C HIS A 127 2.67 -11.23 4.98
N GLU A 128 2.69 -9.88 4.97
CA GLU A 128 2.47 -9.09 6.19
C GLU A 128 1.14 -9.45 6.90
N ASP A 129 0.02 -9.53 6.16
CA ASP A 129 -1.30 -9.88 6.72
C ASP A 129 -1.30 -11.27 7.37
N SER A 130 -0.76 -12.27 6.67
CA SER A 130 -0.82 -13.65 7.11
C SER A 130 0.09 -13.96 8.31
N LEU A 131 1.22 -13.26 8.44
CA LEU A 131 2.31 -13.66 9.33
C LEU A 131 2.53 -12.68 10.47
N MET A 132 2.24 -11.40 10.27
CA MET A 132 2.38 -10.40 11.33
C MET A 132 1.04 -10.08 11.95
N TYR A 133 0.08 -9.60 11.16
CA TYR A 133 -1.17 -9.08 11.71
C TYR A 133 -2.04 -10.19 12.29
N ARG A 134 -2.29 -11.30 11.55
CA ARG A 134 -3.16 -12.39 12.04
C ARG A 134 -2.61 -13.12 13.29
N PRO A 135 -1.34 -13.56 13.35
CA PRO A 135 -0.83 -14.27 14.51
C PRO A 135 -0.74 -13.39 15.75
N MET A 136 -0.48 -12.09 15.60
CA MET A 136 -0.39 -11.17 16.74
C MET A 136 -1.75 -10.83 17.34
N VAL A 137 -2.79 -10.77 16.52
CA VAL A 137 -4.18 -10.70 16.99
C VAL A 137 -4.54 -11.98 17.74
N ALA A 138 -4.18 -13.16 17.21
CA ALA A 138 -4.42 -14.44 17.89
C ALA A 138 -3.66 -14.54 19.23
N ALA A 139 -2.42 -14.05 19.29
CA ALA A 139 -1.57 -14.07 20.47
C ALA A 139 -1.90 -12.97 21.50
N HIS A 140 -2.91 -12.13 21.26
CA HIS A 140 -3.35 -11.04 22.15
C HIS A 140 -2.17 -10.20 22.67
N ARG A 141 -1.36 -9.67 21.75
CA ARG A 141 -0.22 -8.79 22.08
C ARG A 141 -0.63 -7.31 21.94
N PRO A 142 -1.30 -6.69 22.95
CA PRO A 142 -1.94 -5.38 22.78
C PRO A 142 -0.98 -4.24 22.44
N ALA A 143 0.27 -4.29 22.93
CA ALA A 143 1.27 -3.28 22.61
C ALA A 143 1.62 -3.28 21.11
N PHE A 144 1.75 -4.46 20.49
CA PHE A 144 2.01 -4.58 19.06
C PHE A 144 0.77 -4.22 18.24
N ILE A 145 -0.42 -4.66 18.66
CA ILE A 145 -1.70 -4.34 17.98
C ILE A 145 -1.87 -2.83 17.85
N LYS A 146 -1.59 -2.06 18.90
CA LYS A 146 -1.67 -0.60 18.81
C LYS A 146 -0.69 -0.01 17.78
N THR A 147 0.56 -0.46 17.77
CA THR A 147 1.57 0.00 16.80
C THR A 147 1.16 -0.35 15.36
N ALA A 148 0.69 -1.57 15.14
CA ALA A 148 0.14 -2.05 13.89
C ALA A 148 -1.07 -1.21 13.42
N ASP A 149 -2.00 -0.89 14.32
CA ASP A 149 -3.18 -0.08 14.01
C ASP A 149 -2.82 1.37 13.66
N ASP A 150 -1.88 1.95 14.40
CA ASP A 150 -1.37 3.30 14.11
C ASP A 150 -0.67 3.30 12.74
N PHE A 151 0.10 2.25 12.42
CA PHE A 151 0.77 2.06 11.14
C PHE A 151 -0.22 1.89 9.97
N CYS A 152 -1.19 0.97 10.07
CA CYS A 152 -2.23 0.78 9.04
C CYS A 152 -2.99 2.09 8.78
N ARG A 153 -3.36 2.84 9.83
CA ARG A 153 -4.04 4.13 9.68
C ARG A 153 -3.19 5.18 8.97
N GLN A 154 -1.90 5.22 9.24
CA GLN A 154 -0.97 6.15 8.59
C GLN A 154 -0.93 5.94 7.06
N PHE A 155 -1.02 4.69 6.60
CA PHE A 155 -0.86 4.35 5.17
C PHE A 155 -2.14 4.00 4.44
N GLU A 156 -3.31 4.06 5.09
CA GLU A 156 -4.60 3.76 4.45
C GLU A 156 -4.87 4.65 3.23
N THR A 157 -4.53 5.94 3.31
CA THR A 157 -4.67 6.85 2.15
C THR A 157 -3.75 6.46 1.01
N LEU A 158 -2.53 5.96 1.30
CA LEU A 158 -1.62 5.47 0.25
C LEU A 158 -2.20 4.25 -0.47
N ARG A 159 -2.83 3.33 0.27
CA ARG A 159 -3.51 2.17 -0.31
C ARG A 159 -4.61 2.58 -1.29
N CYS A 160 -5.52 3.46 -0.88
CA CYS A 160 -6.59 3.94 -1.76
C CYS A 160 -6.05 4.69 -2.99
N ASP A 161 -4.99 5.49 -2.80
CA ASP A 161 -4.37 6.22 -3.90
C ASP A 161 -3.66 5.30 -4.88
N TRP A 162 -3.02 4.24 -4.39
CA TRP A 162 -2.40 3.21 -5.22
C TRP A 162 -3.42 2.49 -6.11
N ASP A 163 -4.54 2.04 -5.53
CA ASP A 163 -5.60 1.35 -6.30
C ASP A 163 -6.18 2.26 -7.39
N ARG A 164 -6.44 3.53 -7.05
CA ARG A 164 -6.90 4.52 -8.03
C ARG A 164 -5.86 4.77 -9.11
N TYR A 165 -4.60 4.89 -8.73
CA TYR A 165 -3.48 5.13 -9.64
C TYR A 165 -3.37 4.00 -10.69
N LEU A 166 -3.49 2.73 -10.27
CA LEU A 166 -3.48 1.59 -11.20
C LEU A 166 -4.67 1.57 -12.17
N VAL A 167 -5.85 2.01 -11.72
CA VAL A 167 -7.04 2.11 -12.58
C VAL A 167 -6.94 3.28 -13.56
N GLU A 168 -6.36 4.40 -13.12
CA GLU A 168 -6.20 5.62 -13.92
C GLU A 168 -5.19 5.44 -15.05
N TRP A 169 -4.01 4.90 -14.74
CA TRP A 169 -2.88 4.86 -15.66
C TRP A 169 -2.82 3.55 -16.47
N THR A 170 -3.76 3.40 -17.40
CA THR A 170 -3.65 2.37 -18.44
C THR A 170 -2.61 2.74 -19.49
N THR A 171 -2.06 1.77 -20.23
CA THR A 171 -1.07 2.02 -21.30
C THR A 171 -1.51 3.10 -22.30
N GLY A 172 -2.81 3.14 -22.64
CA GLY A 172 -3.36 4.15 -23.54
C GLY A 172 -3.33 5.55 -22.95
N ILE A 173 -3.65 5.69 -21.66
CA ILE A 173 -3.62 6.97 -20.95
C ILE A 173 -2.18 7.42 -20.69
N ILE A 174 -1.28 6.50 -20.34
CA ILE A 174 0.15 6.79 -20.18
C ILE A 174 0.73 7.36 -21.49
N ARG A 175 0.37 6.78 -22.64
CA ARG A 175 0.79 7.30 -23.95
C ARG A 175 0.16 8.66 -24.27
N ALA A 176 -1.10 8.87 -23.92
CA ALA A 176 -1.79 10.12 -24.19
C ALA A 176 -1.34 11.29 -23.30
N ASP A 177 -0.89 11.00 -22.07
CA ASP A 177 -0.46 11.99 -21.08
C ASP A 177 0.80 11.53 -20.33
N TRP A 178 1.92 11.48 -21.06
CA TRP A 178 3.21 11.10 -20.48
C TRP A 178 3.64 12.04 -19.35
N VAL A 179 3.43 13.35 -19.50
CA VAL A 179 3.85 14.35 -18.51
C VAL A 179 3.06 14.21 -17.21
N GLY A 180 1.73 14.05 -17.30
CA GLY A 180 0.87 13.81 -16.15
C GLY A 180 1.19 12.48 -15.46
N PHE A 181 1.48 11.44 -16.24
CA PHE A 181 1.94 10.16 -15.72
C PHE A 181 3.21 10.37 -14.89
N ARG A 182 4.29 10.91 -15.49
CA ARG A 182 5.58 11.14 -14.80
C ARG A 182 5.40 11.86 -13.47
N ALA A 183 4.62 12.95 -13.45
CA ALA A 183 4.38 13.72 -12.24
C ALA A 183 3.66 12.90 -11.16
N SER A 184 2.63 12.16 -11.53
CA SER A 184 1.86 11.30 -10.61
C SER A 184 2.71 10.13 -10.11
N THR A 185 3.51 9.52 -10.99
CA THR A 185 4.42 8.40 -10.68
C THR A 185 5.48 8.79 -9.66
N LEU A 186 6.08 9.98 -9.78
CA LEU A 186 7.06 10.45 -8.79
C LEU A 186 6.44 10.57 -7.38
N ILE A 187 5.21 11.07 -7.29
CA ILE A 187 4.52 11.22 -6.01
C ILE A 187 4.22 9.84 -5.38
N ILE A 188 3.76 8.87 -6.17
CA ILE A 188 3.45 7.54 -5.64
C ILE A 188 4.72 6.79 -5.23
N ILE A 189 5.81 6.91 -5.99
CA ILE A 189 7.12 6.32 -5.66
C ILE A 189 7.62 6.84 -4.32
N GLU A 190 7.62 8.16 -4.10
CA GLU A 190 8.10 8.74 -2.84
C GLU A 190 7.31 8.22 -1.62
N ARG A 191 6.00 8.05 -1.78
CA ARG A 191 5.15 7.54 -0.70
C ARG A 191 5.36 6.05 -0.45
N LEU A 192 5.57 5.25 -1.49
CA LEU A 192 5.93 3.83 -1.36
C LEU A 192 7.29 3.67 -0.66
N LYS A 193 8.31 4.43 -1.08
CA LYS A 193 9.63 4.45 -0.41
C LYS A 193 9.51 4.87 1.06
N ALA A 194 8.66 5.84 1.37
CA ALA A 194 8.41 6.25 2.75
C ALA A 194 7.74 5.13 3.59
N ARG A 195 6.84 4.36 2.99
CA ARG A 195 6.22 3.20 3.64
C ARG A 195 7.25 2.11 3.93
N VAL A 196 8.03 1.68 2.93
CA VAL A 196 9.09 0.67 3.08
C VAL A 196 10.06 1.03 4.20
N ARG A 197 10.53 2.28 4.25
CA ARG A 197 11.38 2.76 5.35
C ARG A 197 10.69 2.65 6.72
N ALA A 198 9.43 3.05 6.81
CA ALA A 198 8.68 2.97 8.06
C ALA A 198 8.43 1.52 8.51
N GLU A 199 8.22 0.58 7.58
CA GLU A 199 8.11 -0.86 7.87
C GLU A 199 9.43 -1.37 8.49
N ASN A 200 10.56 -1.03 7.89
CA ASN A 200 11.89 -1.43 8.38
C ASN A 200 12.22 -0.86 9.75
N ASP A 201 12.01 0.44 9.93
CA ASP A 201 12.43 1.15 11.14
C ASP A 201 11.52 0.87 12.34
N LEU A 202 10.23 0.63 12.10
CA LEU A 202 9.22 0.57 13.16
C LEU A 202 8.52 -0.78 13.24
N LEU A 203 7.94 -1.23 12.13
CA LEU A 203 7.04 -2.36 12.13
C LEU A 203 7.77 -3.68 12.35
N TYR A 204 8.86 -3.93 11.62
CA TYR A 204 9.65 -5.15 11.75
C TYR A 204 10.45 -5.21 13.04
N ALA A 205 10.97 -4.08 13.51
CA ALA A 205 11.61 -3.99 14.82
C ALA A 205 10.63 -4.41 15.94
N ALA A 206 9.40 -3.88 15.92
CA ALA A 206 8.37 -4.25 16.88
C ALA A 206 7.95 -5.73 16.74
N ALA A 207 7.88 -6.25 15.52
CA ALA A 207 7.52 -7.64 15.25
C ALA A 207 8.56 -8.63 15.76
N LEU A 208 9.85 -8.35 15.55
CA LEU A 208 10.97 -9.13 16.09
C LEU A 208 10.95 -9.12 17.62
N GLN A 209 10.77 -7.95 18.24
CA GLN A 209 10.68 -7.83 19.71
C GLN A 209 9.48 -8.60 20.29
N ALA A 210 8.37 -8.65 19.57
CA ALA A 210 7.19 -9.41 19.95
C ALA A 210 7.32 -10.93 19.69
N GLY A 211 8.38 -11.37 19.01
CA GLY A 211 8.55 -12.76 18.55
C GLY A 211 7.55 -13.17 17.48
N ALA A 212 6.99 -12.20 16.73
CA ALA A 212 6.03 -12.43 15.66
C ALA A 212 6.70 -13.00 14.40
N ILE A 213 7.94 -12.59 14.16
CA ILE A 213 8.79 -13.04 13.06
C ILE A 213 10.15 -13.44 13.62
N THR A 214 10.86 -14.32 12.92
CA THR A 214 12.24 -14.69 13.24
C THR A 214 13.23 -13.93 12.36
N LEU A 215 14.50 -13.85 12.78
CA LEU A 215 15.54 -13.20 11.97
C LEU A 215 15.81 -13.94 10.66
N ARG A 216 15.89 -15.26 10.73
CA ARG A 216 16.24 -16.18 9.63
C ARG A 216 15.44 -17.46 9.74
N GLU A 217 15.44 -18.24 8.67
CA GLU A 217 14.74 -19.51 8.62
C GLU A 217 15.43 -20.43 9.62
N THR A 218 14.66 -20.98 10.55
CA THR A 218 15.17 -22.04 11.40
C THR A 218 15.31 -23.28 10.53
N VAL A 219 16.54 -23.53 10.08
CA VAL A 219 16.90 -24.82 9.47
C VAL A 219 16.72 -25.88 10.56
N ASN A 220 15.59 -26.57 10.54
CA ASN A 220 15.41 -27.75 11.36
C ASN A 220 16.33 -28.84 10.79
N ALA A 221 17.39 -29.15 11.53
CA ALA A 221 18.30 -30.27 11.26
C ALA A 221 17.64 -31.62 11.59
#